data_AF-A0A955UE63-F1
#
_entry.id   AF-A0A955UE63-F1
#
_cell.length_a   1.000
_cell.length_b   1.000
_cell.length_c   1.000
_cell.angle_alpha   90.00
_cell.angle_beta   90.00
_cell.angle_gamma   90.00
#
_symmetry.space_group_name_H-M   'P 1'
#
loop_
_entity.id
_entity.type
_entity.pdbx_description
1 polymer ?
#
loop_
_entity_poly.entity_id
_entity_poly.type
_entity_poly.pdbx_seq_one_letter_code
_entity_poly.pdbx_strand_id
1 'polypeptide(L)'
;PLPQVGFLMSPSNKYEYFLLDEIPTEPELRENGFQSQHPEPIRGLAIDEALLRDKLGEKGISFRGGGEVVPPERSHSTLCELEGRIDHSIFRAIAKIAFNYLVFWQGSEFVQHPSFDVMRRYIRKGENPNYKMIDVQDAALLGDEPVGGRRRLGHLITTNWAQDGVSIVAQVALFNWVRYRVSLARDFTGERRDIRRGHFFDAVNRQILELRAR
;
A
#
# COMPACT_ATOMS: atom_id res chain seq x y z
N PRO A 1 0.53 -6.94 10.23
CA PRO A 1 0.14 -7.79 9.08
C PRO A 1 -1.35 -7.59 8.81
N LEU A 2 -1.80 -7.71 7.57
CA LEU A 2 -3.20 -7.48 7.18
C LEU A 2 -3.66 -8.56 6.22
N PRO A 3 -4.97 -8.79 6.08
CA PRO A 3 -6.08 -8.17 6.82
C PRO A 3 -6.20 -8.65 8.29
N GLN A 4 -6.93 -7.89 9.10
CA GLN A 4 -7.17 -8.18 10.53
C GLN A 4 -8.64 -7.97 10.91
N VAL A 5 -9.05 -8.64 11.99
CA VAL A 5 -10.37 -8.47 12.60
C VAL A 5 -10.20 -8.14 14.08
N GLY A 6 -10.79 -7.04 14.51
CA GLY A 6 -10.84 -6.61 15.90
C GLY A 6 -12.14 -7.03 16.58
N PHE A 7 -12.04 -7.54 17.80
CA PHE A 7 -13.19 -7.83 18.68
C PHE A 7 -13.13 -6.96 19.93
N LEU A 8 -14.25 -6.33 20.29
CA LEU A 8 -14.32 -5.48 21.49
C LEU A 8 -14.36 -6.33 22.76
N MET A 9 -13.38 -6.13 23.65
CA MET A 9 -13.20 -6.94 24.86
C MET A 9 -13.58 -6.16 26.13
N SER A 10 -14.16 -6.87 27.10
CA SER A 10 -14.41 -6.44 28.48
C SER A 10 -13.31 -6.95 29.41
N PRO A 11 -12.93 -6.22 30.48
CA PRO A 11 -13.40 -4.90 30.89
C PRO A 11 -12.64 -3.74 30.22
N SER A 12 -11.70 -4.04 29.33
CA SER A 12 -10.77 -3.04 28.78
C SER A 12 -11.44 -2.04 27.83
N ASN A 13 -12.61 -2.38 27.26
CA ASN A 13 -13.24 -1.65 26.16
C ASN A 13 -12.29 -1.38 24.99
N LYS A 14 -11.36 -2.31 24.74
CA LYS A 14 -10.40 -2.24 23.63
C LYS A 14 -10.67 -3.35 22.63
N TYR A 15 -10.32 -3.07 21.37
CA TYR A 15 -10.32 -4.07 20.33
C TYR A 15 -9.06 -4.90 20.40
N GLU A 16 -9.21 -6.22 20.47
CA GLU A 16 -8.14 -7.17 20.26
C GLU A 16 -8.17 -7.66 18.83
N TYR A 17 -7.03 -7.57 18.13
CA TYR A 17 -6.95 -7.79 16.68
C TYR A 17 -6.26 -9.12 16.35
N PHE A 18 -6.90 -9.88 15.48
CA PHE A 18 -6.43 -11.19 15.02
C PHE A 18 -6.23 -11.18 13.51
N LEU A 19 -5.25 -11.95 13.02
CA LEU A 19 -5.17 -12.29 11.61
C LEU A 19 -6.29 -13.29 11.25
N LEU A 20 -6.69 -13.36 9.98
CA LEU A 20 -7.84 -14.18 9.57
C LEU A 20 -7.73 -15.67 9.91
N ASP A 21 -6.50 -16.19 9.94
CA ASP A 21 -6.15 -17.57 10.31
C ASP A 21 -6.08 -17.77 11.84
N GLU A 22 -6.01 -16.69 12.61
CA GLU A 22 -5.86 -16.68 14.07
C GLU A 22 -7.15 -16.26 14.78
N ILE A 23 -8.26 -16.08 14.05
CA ILE A 23 -9.54 -15.69 14.65
C ILE A 23 -10.02 -16.81 15.60
N PRO A 24 -10.23 -16.51 16.88
CA PRO A 24 -10.81 -17.47 17.83
C PRO A 24 -12.28 -17.75 17.52
N THR A 25 -12.79 -18.85 18.03
CA THR A 25 -14.21 -19.20 17.91
C THR A 25 -15.09 -18.32 18.79
N GLU A 26 -16.39 -18.24 18.49
CA GLU A 26 -17.32 -17.44 19.31
C GLU A 26 -17.29 -17.80 20.82
N PRO A 27 -17.24 -19.09 21.24
CA PRO A 27 -17.14 -19.44 22.64
C PRO A 27 -15.86 -18.92 23.30
N GLU A 28 -14.71 -19.08 22.64
CA GLU A 28 -13.41 -18.60 23.15
C GLU A 28 -13.40 -17.08 23.30
N LEU A 29 -14.00 -16.35 22.35
CA LEU A 29 -14.14 -14.90 22.44
C LEU A 29 -15.02 -14.51 23.62
N ARG A 30 -16.16 -15.18 23.84
CA ARG A 30 -17.06 -14.91 24.97
C ARG A 30 -16.39 -15.16 26.31
N GLU A 31 -15.63 -16.24 26.44
CA GLU A 31 -14.85 -16.54 27.66
C GLU A 31 -13.81 -15.45 27.94
N ASN A 32 -13.19 -14.90 26.89
CA ASN A 32 -12.24 -13.79 26.99
C ASN A 32 -12.89 -12.41 27.11
N GLY A 33 -14.22 -12.34 27.29
CA GLY A 33 -14.92 -11.09 27.56
C GLY A 33 -15.38 -10.32 26.33
N PHE A 34 -15.53 -10.98 25.19
CA PHE A 34 -16.08 -10.36 23.97
C PHE A 34 -17.48 -9.76 24.18
N GLN A 35 -17.64 -8.49 23.84
CA GLN A 35 -18.88 -7.72 24.03
C GLN A 35 -19.81 -7.80 22.82
N SER A 36 -20.34 -8.99 22.55
CA SER A 36 -21.23 -9.25 21.40
C SER A 36 -22.48 -8.36 21.31
N GLN A 37 -22.94 -7.81 22.45
CA GLN A 37 -24.13 -6.94 22.53
C GLN A 37 -23.83 -5.45 22.30
N HIS A 38 -22.55 -5.08 22.15
CA HIS A 38 -22.18 -3.70 21.84
C HIS A 38 -22.67 -3.34 20.42
N PRO A 39 -23.10 -2.08 20.14
CA PRO A 39 -23.53 -1.67 18.80
C PRO A 39 -22.45 -1.85 17.73
N GLU A 40 -21.19 -1.72 18.13
CA GLU A 40 -20.00 -1.94 17.31
C GLU A 40 -19.10 -3.00 17.98
N PRO A 41 -19.38 -4.30 17.85
CA PRO A 41 -18.61 -5.32 18.57
C PRO A 41 -17.40 -5.80 17.75
N ILE A 42 -17.44 -5.65 16.43
CA ILE A 42 -16.48 -6.24 15.48
C ILE A 42 -16.01 -5.15 14.52
N ARG A 43 -14.71 -5.11 14.22
CA ARG A 43 -14.12 -4.23 13.21
C ARG A 43 -13.26 -4.99 12.21
N GLY A 44 -13.58 -4.89 10.93
CA GLY A 44 -12.72 -5.37 9.84
C GLY A 44 -11.69 -4.32 9.45
N LEU A 45 -10.42 -4.69 9.34
CA LEU A 45 -9.34 -3.82 8.88
C LEU A 45 -8.74 -4.35 7.57
N ALA A 46 -8.81 -3.53 6.52
CA ALA A 46 -8.35 -3.86 5.16
C ALA A 46 -8.95 -5.17 4.60
N ILE A 47 -10.20 -5.46 4.96
CA ILE A 47 -10.96 -6.63 4.54
C ILE A 47 -12.34 -6.19 4.04
N ASP A 48 -12.79 -6.78 2.95
CA ASP A 48 -14.15 -6.57 2.45
C ASP A 48 -15.19 -7.34 3.28
N GLU A 49 -16.43 -6.85 3.29
CA GLU A 49 -17.50 -7.42 4.12
C GLU A 49 -17.80 -8.88 3.76
N ALA A 50 -17.72 -9.26 2.48
CA ALA A 50 -18.05 -10.61 2.03
C ALA A 50 -17.04 -11.63 2.58
N LEU A 51 -15.74 -11.33 2.46
CA LEU A 51 -14.68 -12.16 3.01
C LEU A 51 -14.72 -12.21 4.54
N LEU A 52 -15.02 -11.08 5.19
CA LEU A 52 -15.18 -11.03 6.64
C LEU A 52 -16.34 -11.92 7.12
N ARG A 53 -17.46 -11.88 6.41
CA ARG A 53 -18.65 -12.71 6.69
C ARG A 53 -18.37 -14.20 6.56
N ASP A 54 -17.63 -14.59 5.53
CA ASP A 54 -17.21 -15.98 5.33
C ASP A 54 -16.31 -16.46 6.49
N LYS A 55 -15.24 -15.70 6.77
CA LYS A 55 -14.25 -16.06 7.80
C LYS A 55 -14.82 -16.09 9.22
N LEU A 56 -15.72 -15.17 9.56
CA LEU A 56 -16.39 -15.17 10.85
C LEU A 56 -17.47 -16.25 10.92
N GLY A 57 -18.15 -16.55 9.81
CA GLY A 57 -19.10 -17.64 9.71
C GLY A 57 -18.47 -19.00 10.01
N GLU A 58 -17.25 -19.27 9.50
CA GLU A 58 -16.46 -20.46 9.83
C GLU A 58 -16.20 -20.62 11.34
N LYS A 59 -16.20 -19.51 12.08
CA LYS A 59 -15.93 -19.44 13.53
C LYS A 59 -17.20 -19.35 14.39
N GLY A 60 -18.38 -19.45 13.76
CA GLY A 60 -19.68 -19.36 14.41
C GLY A 60 -20.17 -17.94 14.69
N ILE A 61 -19.49 -16.92 14.16
CA ILE A 61 -19.76 -15.52 14.49
C ILE A 61 -20.57 -14.87 13.36
N SER A 62 -21.82 -14.53 13.64
CA SER A 62 -22.69 -13.80 12.70
C SER A 62 -22.75 -12.31 13.00
N PHE A 63 -22.78 -11.47 11.97
CA PHE A 63 -22.93 -10.02 12.13
C PHE A 63 -23.79 -9.40 11.01
N ARG A 64 -24.31 -8.19 11.28
CA ARG A 64 -24.92 -7.31 10.26
C ARG A 64 -23.95 -6.17 9.95
N GLY A 65 -23.80 -5.83 8.67
CA GLY A 65 -22.93 -4.72 8.27
C GLY A 65 -23.45 -3.41 8.85
N GLY A 66 -22.59 -2.69 9.58
CA GLY A 66 -22.89 -1.39 10.19
C GLY A 66 -22.60 -0.19 9.29
N GLY A 67 -22.09 -0.42 8.08
CA GLY A 67 -21.52 0.62 7.22
C GLY A 67 -20.07 0.97 7.57
N GLU A 68 -19.52 1.97 6.89
CA GLU A 68 -18.22 2.54 7.29
C GLU A 68 -18.36 3.27 8.62
N VAL A 69 -17.44 2.99 9.54
CA VAL A 69 -17.38 3.72 10.81
C VAL A 69 -16.92 5.15 10.53
N VAL A 70 -17.87 6.08 10.49
CA VAL A 70 -17.61 7.52 10.41
C VAL A 70 -17.41 8.03 11.84
N PRO A 71 -16.30 8.73 12.16
CA PRO A 71 -16.08 9.22 13.52
C PRO A 71 -17.19 10.18 13.95
N PRO A 72 -17.77 10.03 15.15
CA PRO A 72 -18.71 11.01 15.68
C PRO A 72 -17.99 12.34 15.97
N GLU A 73 -18.56 13.44 15.50
CA GLU A 73 -18.12 14.78 15.87
C GLU A 73 -18.29 14.98 17.38
N ARG A 74 -17.16 15.22 18.08
CA ARG A 74 -17.02 15.68 19.48
C ARG A 74 -17.10 14.59 20.56
N SER A 75 -15.98 14.32 21.25
CA SER A 75 -15.72 14.76 22.64
C SER A 75 -14.44 14.11 23.22
N HIS A 76 -13.89 14.76 24.24
CA HIS A 76 -12.58 14.57 24.89
C HIS A 76 -12.33 13.19 25.54
N SER A 77 -11.61 12.31 24.84
CA SER A 77 -10.53 11.43 25.34
C SER A 77 -9.85 10.87 24.09
N THR A 78 -8.54 11.09 23.93
CA THR A 78 -7.91 11.23 22.59
C THR A 78 -8.03 9.99 21.70
N LEU A 79 -9.06 9.97 20.87
CA LEU A 79 -9.17 9.18 19.66
C LEU A 79 -8.16 9.73 18.66
N CYS A 80 -7.17 8.92 18.27
CA CYS A 80 -6.25 9.28 17.20
C CYS A 80 -6.92 8.93 15.87
N GLU A 81 -7.51 9.94 15.25
CA GLU A 81 -7.75 9.95 13.81
C GLU A 81 -6.39 9.94 13.12
N LEU A 82 -6.12 8.90 12.33
CA LEU A 82 -4.90 8.81 11.54
C LEU A 82 -5.23 9.23 10.11
N GLU A 83 -5.35 10.54 9.92
CA GLU A 83 -5.44 11.13 8.59
C GLU A 83 -4.07 11.01 7.90
N GLY A 84 -3.95 9.99 7.04
CA GLY A 84 -2.77 9.80 6.20
C GLY A 84 -2.83 10.73 4.99
N ARG A 85 -2.47 12.00 5.15
CA ARG A 85 -2.29 12.87 3.99
C ARG A 85 -1.01 12.48 3.28
N ILE A 86 -1.13 11.99 2.04
CA ILE A 86 0.04 11.88 1.16
C ILE A 86 0.44 13.30 0.77
N ASP A 87 1.37 13.85 1.53
CA ASP A 87 1.88 15.18 1.30
C ASP A 87 2.98 15.17 0.22
N HIS A 88 3.47 16.36 -0.12
CA HIS A 88 4.54 16.50 -1.08
C HIS A 88 5.84 15.79 -0.63
N SER A 89 6.04 15.58 0.67
CA SER A 89 7.25 14.97 1.22
C SER A 89 7.24 13.46 0.95
N ILE A 90 6.09 12.81 1.15
CA ILE A 90 5.90 11.41 0.78
C ILE A 90 6.09 11.24 -0.73
N PHE A 91 5.49 12.10 -1.55
CA PHE A 91 5.69 12.04 -3.00
C PHE A 91 7.15 12.23 -3.41
N ARG A 92 7.89 13.17 -2.81
CA ARG A 92 9.33 13.32 -3.05
C ARG A 92 10.13 12.09 -2.62
N ALA A 93 9.76 11.44 -1.51
CA ALA A 93 10.40 10.21 -1.06
C ALA A 93 10.17 9.07 -2.06
N ILE A 94 8.92 8.88 -2.52
CA ILE A 94 8.57 7.89 -3.53
C ILE A 94 9.31 8.16 -4.85
N ALA A 95 9.35 9.41 -5.31
CA ALA A 95 10.11 9.81 -6.49
C ALA A 95 11.60 9.50 -6.35
N LYS A 96 12.19 9.77 -5.18
CA LYS A 96 13.59 9.46 -4.89
C LYS A 96 13.86 7.95 -4.90
N ILE A 97 12.98 7.14 -4.32
CA ILE A 97 13.09 5.67 -4.34
C ILE A 97 13.08 5.18 -5.79
N ALA A 98 12.10 5.62 -6.59
CA ALA A 98 11.98 5.27 -8.00
C ALA A 98 13.22 5.67 -8.82
N PHE A 99 13.70 6.91 -8.62
CA PHE A 99 14.85 7.45 -9.32
C PHE A 99 16.14 6.71 -8.93
N ASN A 100 16.40 6.51 -7.64
CA ASN A 100 17.56 5.79 -7.14
C ASN A 100 17.58 4.33 -7.61
N TYR A 101 16.43 3.68 -7.68
CA TYR A 101 16.33 2.34 -8.24
C TYR A 101 16.74 2.31 -9.72
N LEU A 102 16.32 3.28 -10.53
CA LEU A 102 16.79 3.41 -11.91
C LEU A 102 18.30 3.66 -11.98
N VAL A 103 18.84 4.55 -11.13
CA VAL A 103 20.29 4.82 -11.03
C VAL A 103 21.07 3.55 -10.72
N PHE A 104 20.58 2.74 -9.77
CA PHE A 104 21.27 1.53 -9.32
C PHE A 104 21.51 0.54 -10.46
N TRP A 105 20.59 0.43 -11.42
CA TRP A 105 20.71 -0.53 -12.51
C TRP A 105 21.25 0.04 -13.82
N GLN A 106 20.95 1.31 -14.14
CA GLN A 106 21.39 1.95 -15.41
C GLN A 106 22.67 2.78 -15.26
N GLY A 107 23.10 3.04 -14.03
CA GLY A 107 24.22 3.90 -13.72
C GLY A 107 23.84 5.38 -13.62
N SER A 108 24.72 6.14 -12.97
CA SER A 108 24.55 7.59 -12.74
C SER A 108 24.60 8.39 -14.03
N GLU A 109 25.44 8.01 -15.00
CA GLU A 109 25.58 8.72 -16.27
C GLU A 109 24.26 8.77 -17.05
N PHE A 110 23.53 7.65 -17.09
CA PHE A 110 22.23 7.58 -17.78
C PHE A 110 21.22 8.57 -17.20
N VAL A 111 21.09 8.58 -15.87
CA VAL A 111 20.11 9.42 -15.18
C VAL A 111 20.57 10.87 -15.03
N GLN A 112 21.78 11.24 -15.47
CA GLN A 112 22.24 12.63 -15.56
C GLN A 112 21.75 13.32 -16.83
N HIS A 113 21.20 12.57 -17.79
CA HIS A 113 20.64 13.14 -19.02
C HIS A 113 19.61 14.27 -18.71
N PRO A 114 19.55 15.36 -19.50
CA PRO A 114 18.68 16.51 -19.24
C PRO A 114 17.19 16.18 -19.14
N SER A 115 16.71 15.13 -19.82
CA SER A 115 15.30 14.69 -19.70
C SER A 115 14.86 14.34 -18.27
N PHE A 116 15.82 14.04 -17.37
CA PHE A 116 15.55 13.77 -15.96
C PHE A 116 15.66 15.03 -15.07
N ASP A 117 16.01 16.20 -15.60
CA ASP A 117 16.22 17.42 -14.82
C ASP A 117 14.99 17.80 -13.99
N VAL A 118 13.79 17.68 -14.57
CA VAL A 118 12.54 17.99 -13.88
C VAL A 118 12.38 17.09 -12.64
N MET A 119 12.65 15.79 -12.78
CA MET A 119 12.61 14.84 -11.67
C MET A 119 13.70 15.13 -10.62
N ARG A 120 14.93 15.45 -11.05
CA ARG A 120 16.01 15.84 -10.13
C ARG A 120 15.67 17.10 -9.34
N ARG A 121 15.11 18.14 -9.99
CA ARG A 121 14.68 19.38 -9.31
C ARG A 121 13.49 19.13 -8.38
N TYR A 122 12.53 18.31 -8.77
CA TYR A 122 11.43 17.89 -7.91
C TYR A 122 11.95 17.18 -6.64
N ILE A 123 12.80 16.16 -6.80
CA ILE A 123 13.37 15.41 -5.66
C ILE A 123 14.21 16.32 -4.77
N ARG A 124 15.12 17.12 -5.34
CA ARG A 124 16.10 17.90 -4.57
C ARG A 124 15.51 19.17 -3.95
N LYS A 125 14.68 19.88 -4.70
CA LYS A 125 14.21 21.23 -4.36
C LYS A 125 12.69 21.32 -4.11
N GLY A 126 11.92 20.28 -4.47
CA GLY A 126 10.47 20.32 -4.36
C GLY A 126 9.78 21.13 -5.47
N GLU A 127 10.47 21.42 -6.58
CA GLU A 127 9.89 22.13 -7.72
C GLU A 127 8.84 21.27 -8.42
N ASN A 128 7.56 21.66 -8.33
CA ASN A 128 6.47 20.93 -8.97
C ASN A 128 6.42 21.19 -10.48
N PRO A 129 6.32 20.16 -11.33
CA PRO A 129 6.03 20.35 -12.74
C PRO A 129 4.57 20.75 -12.98
N ASN A 130 4.28 21.22 -14.19
CA ASN A 130 2.92 21.53 -14.66
C ASN A 130 2.12 20.28 -15.08
N TYR A 131 2.48 19.09 -14.59
CA TYR A 131 1.79 17.83 -14.89
C TYR A 131 1.78 16.91 -13.66
N LYS A 132 0.90 15.92 -13.66
CA LYS A 132 0.82 14.93 -12.58
C LYS A 132 2.03 13.99 -12.64
N MET A 133 3.06 14.27 -11.83
CA MET A 133 4.30 13.49 -11.79
C MET A 133 4.13 12.12 -11.13
N ILE A 134 3.30 12.06 -10.09
CA ILE A 134 3.01 10.84 -9.34
C ILE A 134 1.50 10.61 -9.33
N ASP A 135 1.11 9.41 -9.73
CA ASP A 135 -0.26 8.92 -9.71
C ASP A 135 -0.39 7.81 -8.67
N VAL A 136 -1.38 7.93 -7.79
CA VAL A 136 -1.66 6.95 -6.74
C VAL A 136 -2.75 6.02 -7.25
N GLN A 137 -2.50 4.72 -7.21
CA GLN A 137 -3.38 3.70 -7.75
C GLN A 137 -3.69 2.67 -6.68
N ASP A 138 -4.97 2.37 -6.50
CA ASP A 138 -5.42 1.26 -5.68
C ASP A 138 -5.54 -0.01 -6.52
N ALA A 139 -4.38 -0.53 -6.94
CA ALA A 139 -4.28 -1.72 -7.76
C ALA A 139 -3.00 -2.48 -7.43
N ALA A 140 -3.08 -3.81 -7.43
CA ALA A 140 -1.91 -4.66 -7.30
C ALA A 140 -0.90 -4.37 -8.43
N LEU A 141 0.39 -4.50 -8.12
CA LEU A 141 1.44 -4.38 -9.13
C LEU A 141 1.67 -5.71 -9.84
N LEU A 142 1.63 -6.81 -9.09
CA LEU A 142 1.78 -8.15 -9.64
C LEU A 142 0.45 -8.64 -10.23
N GLY A 143 0.51 -9.19 -11.45
CA GLY A 143 -0.69 -9.62 -12.17
C GLY A 143 -1.34 -10.89 -11.62
N ASP A 144 -0.66 -11.63 -10.74
CA ASP A 144 -1.17 -12.80 -10.04
C ASP A 144 -1.75 -12.49 -8.66
N GLU A 145 -1.71 -11.22 -8.25
CA GLU A 145 -2.27 -10.78 -6.98
C GLU A 145 -3.70 -10.23 -7.14
N PRO A 146 -4.56 -10.45 -6.14
CA PRO A 146 -5.93 -9.97 -6.20
C PRO A 146 -5.99 -8.44 -6.05
N VAL A 147 -7.05 -7.86 -6.60
CA VAL A 147 -7.34 -6.43 -6.46
C VAL A 147 -7.57 -6.06 -4.99
N GLY A 148 -8.15 -6.96 -4.18
CA GLY A 148 -8.33 -6.79 -2.74
C GLY A 148 -7.90 -8.04 -1.95
N GLY A 149 -7.67 -7.89 -0.64
CA GLY A 149 -7.32 -9.00 0.26
C GLY A 149 -5.81 -9.22 0.44
N ARG A 150 -5.42 -10.46 0.78
CA ARG A 150 -4.01 -10.81 1.08
C ARG A 150 -3.13 -10.63 -0.15
N ARG A 151 -2.13 -9.76 -0.05
CA ARG A 151 -1.04 -9.59 -1.02
C ARG A 151 0.29 -9.97 -0.40
N ARG A 152 1.31 -10.23 -1.21
CA ARG A 152 2.66 -10.51 -0.71
C ARG A 152 3.19 -9.29 0.04
N LEU A 153 3.64 -9.49 1.27
CA LEU A 153 4.20 -8.42 2.10
C LEU A 153 5.63 -8.10 1.64
N GLY A 154 5.80 -6.94 1.01
CA GLY A 154 7.12 -6.47 0.61
C GLY A 154 7.04 -5.20 -0.21
N HIS A 155 8.18 -4.69 -0.66
CA HIS A 155 8.22 -3.53 -1.54
C HIS A 155 8.38 -3.98 -2.98
N LEU A 156 7.60 -3.41 -3.90
CA LEU A 156 7.73 -3.67 -5.32
C LEU A 156 8.23 -2.41 -6.00
N ILE A 157 9.27 -2.53 -6.81
CA ILE A 157 9.74 -1.42 -7.64
C ILE A 157 9.95 -1.93 -9.05
N THR A 158 9.39 -1.24 -10.04
CA THR A 158 9.61 -1.52 -11.46
C THR A 158 9.97 -0.27 -12.23
N THR A 159 10.72 -0.41 -13.31
CA THR A 159 10.99 0.63 -14.32
C THR A 159 10.60 0.10 -15.69
N ASN A 160 10.06 0.97 -16.54
CA ASN A 160 9.74 0.63 -17.92
C ASN A 160 9.62 1.90 -18.79
N TRP A 161 9.62 1.71 -20.10
CA TRP A 161 9.09 2.71 -21.03
C TRP A 161 7.58 2.87 -20.79
N ALA A 162 7.10 4.10 -20.87
CA ALA A 162 5.66 4.38 -20.85
C ALA A 162 5.01 3.92 -22.17
N GLN A 163 3.68 3.96 -22.20
CA GLN A 163 2.89 3.56 -23.37
C GLN A 163 3.15 4.43 -24.61
N ASP A 164 3.57 5.68 -24.42
CA ASP A 164 4.00 6.58 -25.51
C ASP A 164 5.32 6.14 -26.17
N GLY A 165 6.00 5.15 -25.59
CA GLY A 165 7.25 4.60 -26.11
C GLY A 165 8.46 5.53 -25.99
N VAL A 166 8.33 6.72 -25.38
CA VAL A 166 9.39 7.73 -25.27
C VAL A 166 9.59 8.24 -23.85
N SER A 167 8.57 8.15 -22.99
CA SER A 167 8.69 8.52 -21.58
C SER A 167 9.16 7.33 -20.75
N ILE A 168 9.80 7.60 -19.63
CA ILE A 168 10.28 6.60 -18.67
C ILE A 168 9.43 6.70 -17.41
N VAL A 169 8.86 5.58 -17.00
CA VAL A 169 8.05 5.46 -15.79
C VAL A 169 8.61 4.43 -14.84
N ALA A 170 8.35 4.64 -13.56
CA ALA A 170 8.52 3.64 -12.54
C ALA A 170 7.22 3.40 -11.80
N GLN A 171 7.13 2.24 -11.17
CA GLN A 171 6.09 1.95 -10.19
C GLN A 171 6.75 1.57 -8.88
N VAL A 172 6.23 2.10 -7.79
CA VAL A 172 6.67 1.80 -6.43
C VAL A 172 5.44 1.39 -5.64
N ALA A 173 5.47 0.24 -4.99
CA ALA A 173 4.45 -0.15 -4.04
C ALA A 173 5.13 -0.53 -2.72
N LEU A 174 4.99 0.31 -1.70
CA LEU A 174 5.57 0.01 -0.39
C LEU A 174 4.64 -0.91 0.38
N PHE A 175 5.18 -1.99 0.94
CA PHE A 175 4.42 -3.06 1.61
C PHE A 175 3.29 -3.64 0.75
N ASN A 176 3.38 -3.44 -0.57
CA ASN A 176 2.37 -3.81 -1.56
C ASN A 176 0.94 -3.30 -1.24
N TRP A 177 0.88 -2.21 -0.47
CA TRP A 177 -0.39 -1.60 -0.05
C TRP A 177 -0.88 -0.61 -1.10
N VAL A 178 -0.12 0.48 -1.29
CA VAL A 178 -0.44 1.55 -2.23
C VAL A 178 0.57 1.53 -3.36
N ARG A 179 0.08 1.57 -4.60
CA ARG A 179 0.91 1.66 -5.79
C ARG A 179 1.03 3.12 -6.25
N TYR A 180 2.26 3.56 -6.44
CA TYR A 180 2.59 4.86 -7.00
C TYR A 180 3.18 4.67 -8.39
N ARG A 181 2.58 5.28 -9.40
CA ARG A 181 3.17 5.40 -10.74
C ARG A 181 3.91 6.74 -10.82
N VAL A 182 5.21 6.70 -11.09
CA VAL A 182 6.11 7.85 -11.12
C VAL A 182 6.59 8.10 -12.54
N SER A 183 6.38 9.31 -13.05
CA SER A 183 6.94 9.78 -14.31
C SER A 183 8.39 10.24 -14.08
N LEU A 184 9.38 9.41 -14.44
CA LEU A 184 10.80 9.72 -14.21
C LEU A 184 11.38 10.68 -15.25
N ALA A 185 11.05 10.49 -16.52
CA ALA A 185 11.37 11.40 -17.61
C ALA A 185 10.24 11.38 -18.64
N ARG A 186 9.84 12.54 -19.14
CA ARG A 186 8.93 12.66 -20.27
C ARG A 186 9.73 12.96 -21.53
N ASP A 187 9.27 12.44 -22.67
CA ASP A 187 9.88 12.70 -23.97
C ASP A 187 11.41 12.50 -23.94
N PHE A 188 11.86 11.35 -23.46
CA PHE A 188 13.28 11.08 -23.29
C PHE A 188 14.00 11.10 -24.63
N THR A 189 15.00 11.97 -24.77
CA THR A 189 15.71 12.20 -26.04
C THR A 189 17.09 11.53 -26.11
N GLY A 190 17.49 10.80 -25.07
CA GLY A 190 18.76 10.08 -25.04
C GLY A 190 18.70 8.73 -25.75
N GLU A 191 19.82 8.00 -25.70
CA GLU A 191 19.90 6.64 -26.23
C GLU A 191 18.93 5.69 -25.51
N ARG A 192 18.15 4.95 -26.30
CA ARG A 192 17.16 4.01 -25.77
C ARG A 192 17.85 2.75 -25.25
N ARG A 193 17.87 2.59 -23.92
CA ARG A 193 18.38 1.39 -23.24
C ARG A 193 17.25 0.44 -22.85
N ASP A 194 17.61 -0.82 -22.61
CA ASP A 194 16.69 -1.73 -21.92
C ASP A 194 16.63 -1.34 -20.43
N ILE A 195 15.50 -0.72 -20.07
CA ILE A 195 15.22 -0.24 -18.71
C ILE A 195 14.08 -1.04 -18.06
N ARG A 196 13.54 -2.07 -18.74
CA ARG A 196 12.42 -2.85 -18.23
C ARG A 196 12.92 -3.80 -17.16
N ARG A 197 12.72 -3.44 -15.89
CA ARG A 197 13.19 -4.25 -14.76
C ARG A 197 12.31 -4.09 -13.55
N GLY A 198 12.19 -5.14 -12.73
CA GLY A 198 11.41 -5.10 -11.51
C GLY A 198 12.02 -5.95 -10.41
N HIS A 199 11.84 -5.53 -9.16
CA HIS A 199 12.22 -6.32 -7.98
C HIS A 199 11.12 -6.30 -6.93
N PHE A 200 10.97 -7.44 -6.26
CA PHE A 200 10.25 -7.60 -5.01
C PHE A 200 11.28 -7.68 -3.87
N PHE A 201 11.21 -6.72 -2.96
CA PHE A 201 11.98 -6.67 -1.73
C PHE A 201 11.14 -7.31 -0.63
N ASP A 202 11.40 -8.56 -0.35
CA ASP A 202 10.77 -9.32 0.73
C ASP A 202 11.27 -8.79 2.07
N ALA A 203 10.42 -8.02 2.76
CA ALA A 203 10.76 -7.40 4.03
C ALA A 203 10.88 -8.42 5.17
N VAL A 204 10.23 -9.59 5.05
CA VAL A 204 10.23 -10.63 6.07
C VAL A 204 11.50 -11.45 5.97
N ASN A 205 11.78 -11.97 4.77
CA ASN A 205 12.92 -12.86 4.52
C ASN A 205 14.21 -12.10 4.21
N ARG A 206 14.15 -10.77 4.05
CA ARG A 206 15.27 -9.90 3.66
C ARG A 206 15.91 -10.32 2.34
N GLN A 207 15.08 -10.72 1.39
CA GLN A 207 15.50 -11.16 0.06
C GLN A 207 15.05 -10.17 -1.01
N ILE A 208 15.79 -10.13 -2.11
CA ILE A 208 15.43 -9.37 -3.29
C ILE A 208 15.19 -10.37 -4.42
N LEU A 209 13.95 -10.44 -4.90
CA LEU A 209 13.54 -11.31 -5.99
C LEU A 209 13.35 -10.48 -7.25
N GLU A 210 13.96 -10.90 -8.36
CA GLU A 210 13.75 -10.24 -9.65
C GLU A 210 12.36 -10.62 -10.22
N LEU A 211 11.61 -9.61 -10.63
CA LEU A 211 10.31 -9.79 -11.26
C LEU A 211 10.51 -10.11 -12.73
N ARG A 212 9.92 -11.21 -13.18
CA ARG A 212 9.89 -11.56 -14.59
C ARG A 212 8.64 -11.01 -15.25
N ALA A 213 8.86 -10.32 -16.37
CA ALA A 213 7.78 -10.04 -17.30
C ALA A 213 7.21 -11.36 -17.83
N ARG A 214 5.89 -11.52 -17.76
CA ARG A 214 5.17 -12.40 -18.67
C ARG A 214 4.73 -11.60 -19.89
#